data_AF-A0A7S2V283-F1
#
_entry.id   AF-A0A7S2V283-F1
#
_cell.length_a   1.000
_cell.length_b   1.000
_cell.length_c   1.000
_cell.angle_alpha   90.00
_cell.angle_beta   90.00
_cell.angle_gamma   90.00
#
_symmetry.space_group_name_H-M   'P 1'
#
loop_
_entity.id
_entity.type
_entity.pdbx_description
1 polymer ?
#
loop_
_entity_poly.entity_id
_entity_poly.type
_entity_poly.pdbx_seq_one_letter_code
_entity_poly.pdbx_strand_id
1 'polypeptide(L)'
;MPTYDHNSSSTYTPEGSSFVISYGSGSVKGYYSKDKVALGTYSVASTQFGEVVAAQASASSSSDKDQGEADFFSILHGSGILGMAFQTLSDQHLPTFMDALQASKAIDSRVFSFFLSSAPNATPELLVGGVDQTKTQEPVHYLPLVGQNFWLIGVTGISVSPADQPSSPDAQDQETATFSVRGGRTVSQPGTGVPGTTTSTSTSTSSRWRG
;
A
#
# COMPACT_ATOMS: atom_id res chain seq x y z
N MET A 1 -22.90 -2.25 5.35
CA MET A 1 -22.00 -1.31 4.66
C MET A 1 -22.81 -0.55 3.61
N PRO A 2 -22.61 0.76 3.44
CA PRO A 2 -23.30 1.52 2.39
C PRO A 2 -22.87 1.03 1.00
N THR A 3 -23.82 1.03 0.06
CA THR A 3 -23.61 0.69 -1.35
C THR A 3 -23.87 1.91 -2.22
N TYR A 4 -23.22 1.98 -3.38
CA TYR A 4 -23.47 3.02 -4.38
C TYR A 4 -24.81 2.76 -5.09
N ASP A 5 -25.57 3.82 -5.37
CA ASP A 5 -26.80 3.78 -6.17
C ASP A 5 -26.71 4.83 -7.27
N HIS A 6 -26.45 4.39 -8.51
CA HIS A 6 -26.32 5.29 -9.65
C HIS A 6 -27.60 6.09 -9.96
N ASN A 7 -28.78 5.60 -9.56
CA ASN A 7 -30.05 6.30 -9.84
C ASN A 7 -30.18 7.60 -9.05
N SER A 8 -29.42 7.71 -7.95
CA SER A 8 -29.36 8.89 -7.09
C SER A 8 -28.36 9.95 -7.58
N SER A 9 -27.53 9.63 -8.58
CA SER A 9 -26.48 10.53 -9.06
C SER A 9 -26.88 11.24 -10.35
N SER A 10 -26.80 12.57 -10.35
CA SER A 10 -27.03 13.39 -11.54
C SER A 10 -25.82 13.47 -12.48
N THR A 11 -24.65 12.99 -12.04
CA THR A 11 -23.41 12.97 -12.84
C THR A 11 -23.04 11.57 -13.34
N TYR A 12 -23.85 10.57 -12.99
CA TYR A 12 -23.70 9.20 -13.47
C TYR A 12 -23.81 9.14 -14.99
N THR A 13 -22.94 8.32 -15.60
CA THR A 13 -23.00 7.93 -17.00
C THR A 13 -22.75 6.43 -17.10
N PRO A 14 -23.65 5.67 -17.77
CA PRO A 14 -23.45 4.24 -17.96
C PRO A 14 -22.23 3.97 -18.85
N GLU A 15 -21.47 2.93 -18.52
CA GLU A 15 -20.47 2.33 -19.41
C GLU A 15 -20.87 0.88 -19.72
N GLY A 16 -21.15 0.08 -18.69
CA GLY A 16 -21.91 -1.18 -18.80
C GLY A 16 -21.10 -2.41 -19.20
N SER A 17 -19.82 -2.29 -19.56
CA SER A 17 -18.98 -3.46 -19.80
C SER A 17 -18.71 -4.21 -18.49
N SER A 18 -18.70 -5.54 -18.55
CA SER A 18 -18.53 -6.39 -17.37
C SER A 18 -17.06 -6.56 -16.99
N PHE A 19 -16.81 -6.80 -15.70
CA PHE A 19 -15.49 -7.13 -15.20
C PHE A 19 -15.54 -8.27 -14.19
N VAL A 20 -14.40 -8.95 -14.04
CA VAL A 20 -14.12 -9.90 -12.97
C VAL A 20 -12.72 -9.63 -12.46
N ILE A 21 -12.58 -9.30 -11.18
CA ILE A 21 -11.29 -9.04 -10.54
C ILE A 21 -11.12 -9.98 -9.35
N SER A 22 -9.95 -10.63 -9.28
CA SER A 22 -9.58 -11.48 -8.16
C SER A 22 -8.54 -10.81 -7.27
N TYR A 23 -8.80 -10.81 -5.96
CA TYR A 23 -7.91 -10.28 -4.92
C TYR A 23 -7.62 -11.38 -3.91
N GLY A 24 -6.39 -11.91 -3.91
CA GLY A 24 -6.00 -13.00 -3.01
C GLY A 24 -6.91 -14.21 -3.14
N SER A 25 -7.57 -14.60 -2.04
CA SER A 25 -8.56 -15.67 -1.97
C SER A 25 -10.01 -15.22 -2.25
N GLY A 26 -10.23 -14.00 -2.73
CA GLY A 26 -11.55 -13.46 -3.08
C GLY A 26 -11.67 -13.08 -4.56
N SER A 27 -12.88 -13.06 -5.11
CA SER A 27 -13.17 -12.57 -6.45
C SER A 27 -14.46 -11.76 -6.47
N VAL A 28 -14.49 -10.69 -7.27
CA VAL A 28 -15.67 -9.85 -7.47
C VAL A 28 -15.99 -9.77 -8.95
N LYS A 29 -17.29 -9.71 -9.26
CA LYS A 29 -17.79 -9.42 -10.60
C LYS A 29 -18.78 -8.26 -10.57
N GLY A 30 -18.82 -7.54 -11.67
CA GLY A 30 -19.55 -6.29 -11.77
C GLY A 30 -19.62 -5.75 -13.18
N TYR A 31 -19.98 -4.49 -13.28
CA TYR A 31 -19.91 -3.71 -14.51
C TYR A 31 -19.28 -2.34 -14.24
N TYR A 32 -18.68 -1.75 -15.26
CA TYR A 32 -18.12 -0.41 -15.13
C TYR A 32 -19.19 0.67 -15.26
N SER A 33 -18.97 1.74 -14.52
CA SER A 33 -19.76 2.96 -14.52
C SER A 33 -18.85 4.16 -14.47
N LYS A 34 -19.35 5.30 -14.95
CA LYS A 34 -18.65 6.58 -14.86
C LYS A 34 -19.42 7.53 -13.98
N ASP A 35 -18.74 8.17 -13.03
CA ASP A 35 -19.34 9.21 -12.22
C ASP A 35 -18.26 10.19 -11.72
N LYS A 36 -18.69 11.25 -11.05
CA LYS A 36 -17.82 12.14 -10.30
C LYS A 36 -17.34 11.45 -9.03
N VAL A 37 -16.04 11.25 -8.91
CA VAL A 37 -15.40 10.69 -7.71
C VAL A 37 -14.74 11.82 -6.93
N ALA A 38 -14.85 11.77 -5.60
CA ALA A 38 -14.23 12.73 -4.70
C ALA A 38 -13.42 12.01 -3.62
N LEU A 39 -12.25 12.56 -3.30
CA LEU A 39 -11.36 12.09 -2.23
C LEU A 39 -10.85 13.32 -1.45
N GLY A 40 -11.32 13.49 -0.21
CA GLY A 40 -11.05 14.70 0.55
C GLY A 40 -11.55 15.94 -0.17
N THR A 41 -10.65 16.88 -0.45
CA THR A 41 -10.95 18.12 -1.20
C THR A 41 -10.84 17.94 -2.72
N TYR A 42 -10.35 16.80 -3.19
CA TYR A 42 -10.14 16.54 -4.61
C TYR A 42 -11.39 15.95 -5.25
N SER A 43 -11.65 16.33 -6.51
CA SER A 43 -12.73 15.73 -7.28
C SER A 43 -12.37 15.61 -8.75
N VAL A 44 -12.72 14.46 -9.32
CA VAL A 44 -12.51 14.13 -10.73
C VAL A 44 -13.85 13.76 -11.35
N ALA A 45 -14.25 14.48 -12.39
CA ALA A 45 -15.45 14.18 -13.15
C ALA A 45 -15.23 12.99 -14.09
N SER A 46 -16.29 12.23 -14.37
CA SER A 46 -16.27 11.13 -15.34
C SER A 46 -15.19 10.08 -15.08
N THR A 47 -14.95 9.77 -13.80
CA THR A 47 -14.04 8.70 -13.39
C THR A 47 -14.73 7.37 -13.61
N GLN A 48 -14.09 6.44 -14.30
CA GLN A 48 -14.61 5.10 -14.46
C GLN A 48 -14.22 4.21 -13.26
N PHE A 49 -15.18 3.49 -12.71
CA PHE A 49 -14.98 2.53 -11.62
C PHE A 49 -15.92 1.34 -11.77
N GLY A 50 -15.66 0.27 -11.04
CA GLY A 50 -16.48 -0.94 -11.07
C GLY A 50 -17.58 -0.93 -10.00
N GLU A 51 -18.83 -1.13 -10.41
CA GLU A 51 -19.94 -1.46 -9.52
C GLU A 51 -19.97 -2.97 -9.30
N VAL A 52 -19.68 -3.41 -8.06
CA VAL A 52 -19.69 -4.83 -7.70
C VAL A 52 -21.12 -5.30 -7.50
N VAL A 53 -21.55 -6.30 -8.28
CA VAL A 53 -22.88 -6.92 -8.14
C VAL A 53 -22.83 -8.24 -7.39
N ALA A 54 -21.66 -8.88 -7.34
CA ALA A 54 -21.45 -10.10 -6.58
C ALA A 54 -19.97 -10.23 -6.17
N ALA A 55 -19.76 -10.60 -4.92
CA ALA A 55 -18.48 -11.06 -4.40
C ALA A 55 -18.58 -12.58 -4.13
N GLN A 56 -17.51 -13.31 -4.44
CA GLN A 56 -17.38 -14.72 -4.14
C GLN A 56 -16.05 -14.94 -3.43
N ALA A 57 -16.08 -15.70 -2.34
CA ALA A 57 -14.86 -16.33 -1.84
C ALA A 57 -14.33 -17.24 -2.94
N SER A 58 -13.11 -16.98 -3.41
CA SER A 58 -12.39 -17.95 -4.22
C SER A 58 -12.08 -19.10 -3.27
N ALA A 59 -12.77 -20.23 -3.47
CA ALA A 59 -12.53 -21.43 -2.69
C ALA A 59 -11.05 -21.82 -2.83
N SER A 60 -10.20 -21.43 -1.88
CA SER A 60 -8.94 -22.11 -1.69
C SER A 60 -9.34 -23.56 -1.36
N SER A 61 -8.91 -24.47 -2.22
CA SER A 61 -9.26 -25.88 -2.16
C SER A 61 -8.51 -26.59 -1.03
N SER A 62 -8.56 -26.07 0.19
CA SER A 62 -8.18 -26.81 1.38
C SER A 62 -9.45 -27.40 1.98
N SER A 63 -9.59 -28.71 1.85
CA SER A 63 -10.60 -29.55 2.52
C SER A 63 -10.57 -29.47 4.05
N ASP A 64 -9.66 -28.67 4.61
CA ASP A 64 -9.52 -28.38 6.04
C ASP A 64 -10.35 -27.15 6.40
N LYS A 65 -11.65 -27.37 6.60
CA LYS A 65 -12.62 -26.35 7.10
C LYS A 65 -12.35 -25.86 8.54
N ASP A 66 -11.26 -26.30 9.17
CA ASP A 66 -10.98 -26.07 10.59
C ASP A 66 -10.01 -24.91 10.88
N GLN A 67 -9.54 -24.18 9.85
CA GLN A 67 -8.77 -22.94 10.06
C GLN A 67 -9.46 -21.78 9.36
N GLY A 68 -9.78 -20.73 10.11
CA GLY A 68 -10.61 -19.59 9.74
C GLY A 68 -10.00 -18.67 8.68
N GLU A 69 -9.77 -19.19 7.48
CA GLU A 69 -9.51 -18.43 6.26
C GLU A 69 -10.78 -17.64 5.89
N ALA A 70 -10.90 -16.45 6.44
CA ALA A 70 -11.96 -15.53 6.06
C ALA A 70 -11.62 -14.93 4.69
N ASP A 71 -12.60 -14.93 3.77
CA ASP A 71 -12.49 -14.28 2.45
C ASP A 71 -12.06 -12.82 2.61
N PHE A 72 -11.12 -12.36 1.79
CA PHE A 72 -10.61 -10.99 1.80
C PHE A 72 -11.72 -9.94 1.85
N PHE A 73 -12.82 -10.14 1.11
CA PHE A 73 -13.95 -9.21 1.11
C PHE A 73 -14.83 -9.30 2.37
N SER A 74 -14.76 -10.39 3.13
CA SER A 74 -15.50 -10.57 4.38
C SER A 74 -14.84 -9.85 5.56
N ILE A 75 -13.51 -9.70 5.53
CA ILE A 75 -12.73 -8.99 6.55
C ILE A 75 -12.47 -7.53 6.19
N LEU A 76 -12.81 -7.10 4.97
CA LEU A 76 -12.61 -5.72 4.54
C LEU A 76 -13.57 -4.80 5.31
N HIS A 77 -13.02 -3.93 6.15
CA HIS A 77 -13.78 -2.91 6.88
C HIS A 77 -14.03 -1.66 6.01
N GLY A 78 -14.54 -1.86 4.79
CA GLY A 78 -14.79 -0.79 3.81
C GLY A 78 -15.77 -1.22 2.72
N SER A 79 -16.43 -0.25 2.09
CA SER A 79 -17.40 -0.49 1.00
C SER A 79 -16.76 -0.67 -0.39
N GLY A 80 -15.43 -0.57 -0.49
CA GLY A 80 -14.73 -0.65 -1.77
C GLY A 80 -13.23 -0.43 -1.63
N ILE A 81 -12.56 -0.44 -2.78
CA ILE A 81 -11.10 -0.31 -2.89
C ILE A 81 -10.78 0.78 -3.91
N LEU A 82 -9.91 1.72 -3.53
CA LEU A 82 -9.33 2.69 -4.45
C LEU A 82 -7.93 2.23 -4.85
N GLY A 83 -7.78 1.83 -6.11
CA GLY A 83 -6.48 1.44 -6.66
C GLY A 83 -5.55 2.64 -6.84
N MET A 84 -4.37 2.58 -6.23
CA MET A 84 -3.33 3.62 -6.31
C MET A 84 -2.05 3.14 -7.04
N ALA A 85 -2.11 1.98 -7.69
CA ALA A 85 -1.02 1.43 -8.50
C ALA A 85 -1.06 1.96 -9.94
N PHE A 86 -0.20 1.43 -10.81
CA PHE A 86 -0.07 1.90 -12.19
C PHE A 86 -1.20 1.42 -13.10
N GLN A 87 -1.49 2.18 -14.15
CA GLN A 87 -2.47 1.88 -15.20
C GLN A 87 -2.27 0.50 -15.85
N THR A 88 -1.04 -0.02 -15.86
CA THR A 88 -0.74 -1.35 -16.41
C THR A 88 -1.43 -2.49 -15.65
N LEU A 89 -1.87 -2.27 -14.41
CA LEU A 89 -2.61 -3.25 -13.61
C LEU A 89 -4.13 -3.08 -13.69
N SER A 90 -4.63 -2.05 -14.37
CA SER A 90 -6.05 -1.89 -14.61
C SER A 90 -6.47 -2.79 -15.77
N ASP A 91 -7.57 -3.54 -15.61
CA ASP A 91 -8.12 -4.43 -16.65
C ASP A 91 -8.33 -3.73 -18.01
N GLN A 92 -8.69 -2.45 -17.98
CA GLN A 92 -8.94 -1.65 -19.18
C GLN A 92 -7.82 -0.67 -19.53
N HIS A 93 -6.73 -0.67 -18.76
CA HIS A 93 -5.64 0.30 -18.89
C HIS A 93 -6.17 1.73 -18.99
N LEU A 94 -7.02 2.14 -18.05
CA LEU A 94 -7.53 3.52 -17.98
C LEU A 94 -6.63 4.40 -17.11
N PRO A 95 -6.60 5.73 -17.36
CA PRO A 95 -5.91 6.67 -16.48
C PRO A 95 -6.34 6.46 -15.03
N THR A 96 -5.36 6.43 -14.12
CA THR A 96 -5.66 6.28 -12.69
C THR A 96 -6.30 7.55 -12.14
N PHE A 97 -6.90 7.47 -10.94
CA PHE A 97 -7.42 8.65 -10.25
C PHE A 97 -6.32 9.72 -10.07
N MET A 98 -5.09 9.30 -9.75
CA MET A 98 -3.93 10.19 -9.62
C MET A 98 -3.53 10.83 -10.95
N ASP A 99 -3.65 10.09 -12.06
CA ASP A 99 -3.36 10.61 -13.40
C ASP A 99 -4.34 11.72 -13.77
N ALA A 100 -5.62 11.50 -13.44
CA ALA A 100 -6.68 12.48 -13.68
C ALA A 100 -6.52 13.75 -12.83
N LEU A 101 -6.13 13.62 -11.56
CA LEU A 101 -5.81 14.77 -10.71
C LEU A 101 -4.62 15.58 -11.22
N GLN A 102 -3.58 14.91 -11.69
CA GLN A 102 -2.43 15.60 -12.26
C GLN A 102 -2.80 16.30 -13.57
N ALA A 103 -3.56 15.64 -14.44
CA ALA A 103 -4.00 16.21 -15.72
C ALA A 103 -4.90 17.45 -15.54
N SER A 104 -5.73 17.47 -14.50
CA SER A 104 -6.55 18.64 -14.14
C SER A 104 -5.78 19.74 -13.40
N LYS A 105 -4.48 19.52 -13.10
CA LYS A 105 -3.64 20.39 -12.27
C LYS A 105 -4.18 20.59 -10.85
N ALA A 106 -4.98 19.63 -10.36
CA ALA A 106 -5.42 19.62 -8.96
C ALA A 106 -4.26 19.28 -8.00
N ILE A 107 -3.23 18.60 -8.51
CA ILE A 107 -1.97 18.32 -7.81
C ILE A 107 -0.78 18.71 -8.67
N ASP A 108 0.27 19.20 -8.03
CA ASP A 108 1.52 19.57 -8.71
C ASP A 108 2.38 18.35 -9.06
N SER A 109 2.33 17.31 -8.23
CA SER A 109 3.13 16.10 -8.37
C SER A 109 2.27 14.85 -8.18
N ARG A 110 2.52 13.82 -9.02
CA ARG A 110 1.89 12.49 -8.88
C ARG A 110 2.55 11.69 -7.76
N VAL A 111 2.44 12.21 -6.54
CA VAL A 111 2.97 11.62 -5.31
C VAL A 111 1.84 11.55 -4.31
N PHE A 112 1.80 10.50 -3.51
CA PHE A 112 0.95 10.41 -2.33
C PHE A 112 1.76 9.79 -1.19
N SER A 113 1.36 10.05 0.05
CA SER A 113 2.01 9.49 1.23
C SER A 113 0.97 9.06 2.26
N PHE A 114 1.26 7.96 2.93
CA PHE A 114 0.48 7.49 4.06
C PHE A 114 1.24 7.76 5.36
N PHE A 115 0.52 8.27 6.36
CA PHE A 115 0.94 8.23 7.75
C PHE A 115 0.07 7.19 8.46
N LEU A 116 0.71 6.10 8.91
CA LEU A 116 0.09 5.04 9.68
C LEU A 116 0.87 4.89 10.99
N SER A 117 0.16 4.84 12.12
CA SER A 117 0.77 4.75 13.43
C SER A 117 0.02 3.75 14.29
N SER A 118 0.75 3.00 15.11
CA SER A 118 0.21 2.09 16.11
C SER A 118 -0.15 2.80 17.43
N ALA A 119 0.17 4.09 17.56
CA ALA A 119 -0.16 4.85 18.75
C ALA A 119 -1.69 5.01 18.86
N PRO A 120 -2.28 4.78 20.06
CA PRO A 120 -3.74 4.77 20.23
C PRO A 120 -4.46 6.06 19.80
N ASN A 121 -3.74 7.19 19.81
CA ASN A 121 -4.29 8.52 19.55
C ASN A 121 -3.86 9.10 18.20
N ALA A 122 -3.16 8.32 17.37
CA ALA A 122 -2.72 8.79 16.06
C ALA A 122 -3.79 8.53 15.01
N THR A 123 -4.21 9.58 14.32
CA THR A 123 -5.12 9.47 13.18
C THR A 123 -4.35 9.06 11.93
N PRO A 124 -4.72 7.95 11.26
CA PRO A 124 -4.11 7.59 9.98
C PRO A 124 -4.47 8.64 8.92
N GLU A 125 -3.52 8.97 8.05
CA GLU A 125 -3.65 10.06 7.09
C GLU A 125 -3.15 9.64 5.72
N LEU A 126 -3.88 10.05 4.68
CA LEU A 126 -3.45 9.98 3.29
C LEU A 126 -3.30 11.41 2.77
N LEU A 127 -2.08 11.79 2.42
CA LEU A 127 -1.80 13.03 1.71
C LEU A 127 -1.64 12.73 0.21
N VAL A 128 -2.37 13.47 -0.61
CA VAL A 128 -2.30 13.39 -2.07
C VAL A 128 -1.64 14.66 -2.59
N GLY A 129 -0.65 14.51 -3.48
CA GLY A 129 0.10 15.59 -4.09
C GLY A 129 1.47 15.88 -3.45
N GLY A 130 1.87 15.18 -2.38
CA GLY A 130 3.12 15.47 -1.68
C GLY A 130 3.42 14.53 -0.51
N VAL A 131 4.32 14.98 0.36
CA VAL A 131 4.69 14.32 1.62
C VAL A 131 4.70 15.34 2.75
N ASP A 132 4.10 15.00 3.88
CA ASP A 132 4.16 15.81 5.10
C ASP A 132 5.43 15.48 5.90
N GLN A 133 6.42 16.37 5.84
CA GLN A 133 7.69 16.19 6.56
C GLN A 133 7.54 16.27 8.08
N THR A 134 6.45 16.84 8.60
CA THR A 134 6.19 16.86 10.05
C THR A 134 5.85 15.47 10.61
N LYS A 135 5.53 14.52 9.72
CA LYS A 135 5.22 13.12 10.05
C LYS A 135 6.44 12.19 9.93
N THR A 136 7.60 12.72 9.56
CA THR A 136 8.84 11.95 9.36
C THR A 136 9.91 12.43 10.33
N GLN A 137 10.63 11.51 10.96
CA GLN A 137 11.80 11.87 11.80
C GLN A 137 13.02 12.22 10.97
N GLU A 138 13.13 11.64 9.78
CA GLU A 138 14.26 11.80 8.85
C GLU A 138 13.74 12.21 7.46
N PRO A 139 14.60 12.80 6.61
CA PRO A 139 14.24 13.11 5.23
C PRO A 139 13.76 11.89 4.45
N VAL A 140 12.81 12.11 3.53
CA VAL A 140 12.29 11.05 2.65
C VAL A 140 13.38 10.58 1.69
N HIS A 141 13.66 9.28 1.71
CA HIS A 141 14.59 8.65 0.78
C HIS A 141 13.84 7.98 -0.37
N TYR A 142 14.09 8.43 -1.59
CA TYR A 142 13.49 7.86 -2.80
C TYR A 142 14.34 6.72 -3.34
N LEU A 143 13.70 5.59 -3.62
CA LEU A 143 14.30 4.45 -4.31
C LEU A 143 13.65 4.30 -5.69
N PRO A 144 14.43 3.97 -6.73
CA PRO A 144 13.88 3.70 -8.04
C PRO A 144 13.01 2.44 -7.99
N LEU A 145 11.92 2.46 -8.77
CA LEU A 145 11.09 1.29 -8.95
C LEU A 145 11.79 0.26 -9.83
N VAL A 146 11.54 -1.02 -9.55
CA VAL A 146 12.04 -2.14 -10.37
C VAL A 146 11.18 -2.32 -11.63
N GLY A 147 9.91 -1.90 -11.57
CA GLY A 147 8.97 -1.89 -12.68
C GLY A 147 7.73 -1.04 -12.36
N GLN A 148 7.00 -0.60 -13.39
CA GLN A 148 5.81 0.23 -13.26
C GLN A 148 4.53 -0.59 -13.36
N ASN A 149 4.43 -1.66 -12.58
CA ASN A 149 3.20 -2.44 -12.39
C ASN A 149 2.67 -2.21 -10.97
N PHE A 150 3.46 -2.63 -9.98
CA PHE A 150 3.24 -2.38 -8.57
C PHE A 150 4.27 -1.37 -8.06
N TRP A 151 4.10 -0.90 -6.82
CA TRP A 151 5.08 -0.09 -6.11
C TRP A 151 6.25 -0.96 -5.60
N LEU A 152 7.04 -1.53 -6.52
CA LEU A 152 8.14 -2.46 -6.21
C LEU A 152 9.49 -1.74 -6.13
N ILE A 153 10.19 -1.94 -5.03
CA ILE A 153 11.56 -1.48 -4.82
C ILE A 153 12.52 -2.67 -4.73
N GLY A 154 13.76 -2.46 -5.15
CA GLY A 154 14.83 -3.45 -4.99
C GLY A 154 15.38 -3.45 -3.56
N VAL A 155 15.39 -4.60 -2.90
CA VAL A 155 16.02 -4.78 -1.58
C VAL A 155 17.32 -5.56 -1.75
N THR A 156 18.42 -5.01 -1.24
CA THR A 156 19.77 -5.59 -1.42
C THR A 156 20.20 -6.53 -0.29
N GLY A 157 19.56 -6.43 0.87
CA GLY A 157 19.83 -7.29 2.01
C GLY A 157 18.95 -6.94 3.20
N ILE A 158 18.75 -7.92 4.06
CA ILE A 158 18.08 -7.78 5.36
C ILE A 158 19.09 -8.24 6.40
N SER A 159 19.27 -7.46 7.46
CA SER A 159 20.18 -7.79 8.56
C SER A 159 19.42 -7.78 9.88
N VAL A 160 19.61 -8.84 10.67
CA VAL A 160 19.14 -8.91 12.06
C VAL A 160 20.34 -8.65 12.97
N SER A 161 20.19 -7.76 13.95
CA SER A 161 21.29 -7.45 14.87
C SER A 161 21.47 -8.57 15.90
N PRO A 162 22.71 -8.96 16.25
CA PRO A 162 22.97 -10.00 17.26
C PRO A 162 22.43 -9.69 18.66
N ALA A 163 22.12 -8.43 18.97
CA ALA A 163 21.50 -8.03 20.24
C ALA A 163 20.03 -8.51 20.39
N ASP A 164 19.43 -8.99 19.30
CA ASP A 164 18.09 -9.61 19.28
C ASP A 164 18.17 -11.16 19.42
N GLN A 165 19.36 -11.73 19.66
CA GLN A 165 19.51 -13.16 19.95
C GLN A 165 19.21 -13.43 21.44
N PRO A 166 18.30 -14.37 21.77
CA PRO A 166 18.06 -14.74 23.15
C PRO A 166 19.34 -15.32 23.78
N SER A 167 19.81 -14.73 24.88
CA SER A 167 21.01 -15.16 25.62
C SER A 167 20.75 -16.38 26.52
N SER A 168 19.66 -17.12 26.31
CA SER A 168 19.25 -18.27 27.14
C SER A 168 18.72 -19.39 26.25
N PRO A 169 19.09 -20.67 26.52
CA PRO A 169 18.54 -21.82 25.80
C PRO A 169 17.03 -22.03 26.01
N ASP A 170 16.40 -21.35 26.99
CA ASP A 170 14.95 -21.45 27.28
C ASP A 170 14.08 -20.44 26.50
N ALA A 171 14.66 -19.67 25.57
CA ALA A 171 13.97 -18.62 24.82
C ALA A 171 13.80 -18.95 23.33
N GLN A 172 13.41 -20.20 23.03
CA GLN A 172 13.18 -20.65 21.65
C GLN A 172 11.97 -20.02 20.94
N ASP A 173 11.11 -19.25 21.63
CA ASP A 173 9.84 -18.79 21.05
C ASP A 173 9.67 -17.27 20.93
N GLN A 174 10.77 -16.48 20.94
CA GLN A 174 10.68 -15.04 20.66
C GLN A 174 11.60 -14.62 19.51
N GLU A 175 11.12 -14.79 18.27
CA GLU A 175 11.76 -14.19 17.10
C GLU A 175 11.45 -12.69 17.04
N THR A 176 12.43 -11.84 17.38
CA THR A 176 12.34 -10.40 17.11
C THR A 176 13.19 -10.11 15.87
N ALA A 177 12.54 -9.99 14.71
CA ALA A 177 13.21 -9.60 13.47
C ALA A 177 13.16 -8.07 13.31
N THR A 178 14.31 -7.40 13.45
CA THR A 178 14.44 -5.97 13.13
C THR A 178 14.59 -5.80 11.60
N PHE A 179 13.65 -5.10 10.96
CA PHE A 179 13.70 -4.80 9.53
C PHE A 179 14.44 -3.49 9.27
N SER A 180 15.56 -3.54 8.53
CA SER A 180 16.27 -2.36 8.04
C SER A 180 16.40 -2.43 6.52
N VAL A 181 15.85 -1.44 5.81
CA VAL A 181 16.06 -1.28 4.37
C VAL A 181 17.27 -0.39 4.18
N ARG A 182 18.41 -0.96 3.77
CA ARG A 182 19.54 -0.19 3.26
C ARG A 182 19.39 0.01 1.75
N GLY A 183 19.17 1.25 1.33
CA GLY A 183 19.41 1.68 -0.04
C GLY A 183 20.91 1.68 -0.30
N GLY A 184 21.41 0.72 -1.09
CA GLY A 184 22.83 0.64 -1.41
C GLY A 184 23.08 0.87 -2.89
N ARG A 185 23.80 1.93 -3.24
CA ARG A 185 24.91 1.93 -4.22
C ARG A 185 25.85 3.11 -3.97
N THR A 186 26.93 2.88 -3.23
CA THR A 186 28.19 3.61 -3.47
C THR A 186 29.24 2.56 -3.80
N VAL A 187 29.58 2.47 -5.09
CA VAL A 187 30.79 1.77 -5.52
C VAL A 187 31.92 2.78 -5.42
N SER A 188 32.83 2.60 -4.47
CA SER A 188 34.19 3.12 -4.56
C SER A 188 35.16 1.99 -4.28
N GLN A 189 36.05 1.74 -5.24
CA GLN A 189 37.12 0.75 -5.17
C GLN A 189 38.14 1.09 -4.06
N PRO A 190 38.92 0.10 -3.58
CA PRO A 190 39.79 0.24 -2.41
C PRO A 190 41.09 1.00 -2.75
N GLY A 191 41.41 2.02 -1.96
CA GLY A 191 42.67 2.77 -2.02
C GLY A 191 43.05 3.34 -0.65
N THR A 192 43.92 2.60 0.05
CA THR A 192 44.85 2.95 1.14
C THR A 192 44.73 4.33 1.87
N GLY A 193 44.51 4.30 3.19
CA GLY A 193 44.82 5.42 4.12
C GLY A 193 43.94 5.47 5.39
N VAL A 194 44.55 5.63 6.57
CA VAL A 194 43.99 5.47 7.93
C VAL A 194 43.23 6.73 8.44
N PRO A 195 42.75 6.82 9.71
CA PRO A 195 41.38 6.60 10.21
C PRO A 195 40.59 7.90 10.52
N GLY A 196 39.26 7.84 10.49
CA GLY A 196 38.40 8.94 10.97
C GLY A 196 36.96 8.52 11.19
N THR A 197 36.60 8.32 12.46
CA THR A 197 35.25 8.27 13.07
C THR A 197 34.05 8.24 12.12
N THR A 198 33.49 7.05 11.91
CA THR A 198 32.10 6.90 11.47
C THR A 198 31.22 6.80 12.71
N THR A 199 30.52 7.89 13.04
CA THR A 199 29.44 7.86 14.01
C THR A 199 28.29 7.04 13.42
N SER A 200 28.10 5.83 13.94
CA SER A 200 26.91 5.04 13.67
C SER A 200 25.78 5.51 14.59
N THR A 201 24.84 6.29 14.07
CA THR A 201 23.56 6.52 14.78
C THR A 201 22.68 5.30 14.53
N SER A 202 22.46 4.49 15.58
CA SER A 202 21.45 3.44 15.57
C SER A 202 20.11 4.04 15.98
N THR A 203 19.07 3.81 15.18
CA THR A 203 17.69 4.08 15.60
C THR A 203 17.06 2.73 15.91
N SER A 204 16.90 2.43 17.20
CA SER A 204 16.16 1.27 17.71
C SER A 204 14.68 1.66 17.80
N THR A 205 13.78 0.85 17.22
CA THR A 205 12.36 0.92 17.53
C THR A 205 11.93 -0.48 17.91
N SER A 206 11.76 -0.71 19.22
CA SER A 206 11.27 -1.97 19.76
C SER A 206 9.75 -1.98 19.76
N SER A 207 9.13 -3.01 19.21
CA SER A 207 7.70 -3.31 19.46
C SER A 207 7.61 -4.75 19.94
N ARG A 208 7.36 -4.91 21.25
CA ARG A 208 7.12 -6.22 21.89
C ARG A 208 5.66 -6.61 21.66
N TRP A 209 5.44 -7.83 21.20
CA TRP A 209 4.15 -8.50 21.31
C TRP A 209 4.30 -9.63 22.34
N ARG A 210 3.42 -9.67 23.35
CA ARG A 210 3.12 -10.88 24.13
C ARG A 210 1.76 -11.37 23.69
N GLY A 211 1.64 -12.69 23.56
CA GLY A 211 0.49 -13.41 22.97
C GLY A 211 -0.76 -13.43 23.82
#